data_AF-A0A426ZHE9-F1
#
_entry.id   AF-A0A426ZHE9-F1
#
_cell.length_a   1.000
_cell.length_b   1.000
_cell.length_c   1.000
_cell.angle_alpha   90.00
_cell.angle_beta   90.00
_cell.angle_gamma   90.00
#
_symmetry.space_group_name_H-M   'P 1'
#
loop_
_entity.id
_entity.type
_entity.pdbx_description
1 polymer ?
#
loop_
_entity_poly.entity_id
_entity_poly.type
_entity_poly.pdbx_seq_one_letter_code
_entity_poly.pdbx_strand_id
1 'polypeptide(L)'
;AYFGHGFSRRVDVLRSSPSDVNGRGWFRCHYSETLRSSVCEGGRIRMDPTRILMSDGGEGLEAVIGRGEEEELPRYQLGAFQIDSEGGDGGGDGQKAMDEGFLEKYVPHGAVQYHTMRALMESMRVVGHEQLDCTQVRYLAFMYLF
;
A
#
# COMPACT_ATOMS: atom_id res chain seq x y z
N ALA A 1 27.59 -6.33 -9.96
CA ALA A 1 28.02 -6.90 -8.67
C ALA A 1 26.96 -7.90 -8.23
N TYR A 2 27.33 -9.14 -7.90
CA TYR A 2 26.41 -10.26 -7.63
C TYR A 2 26.13 -10.51 -6.14
N PHE A 3 26.68 -9.68 -5.24
CA PHE A 3 26.38 -9.71 -3.81
C PHE A 3 26.05 -8.30 -3.32
N GLY A 4 24.84 -8.17 -2.78
CA GLY A 4 24.17 -6.94 -2.37
C GLY A 4 22.67 -7.19 -2.41
N HIS A 5 21.89 -6.61 -1.50
CA HIS A 5 20.46 -6.89 -1.29
C HIS A 5 19.53 -6.54 -2.48
N GLY A 6 20.07 -6.16 -3.65
CA GLY A 6 19.32 -5.94 -4.90
C GLY A 6 18.43 -4.68 -4.91
N PHE A 7 17.94 -4.25 -3.75
CA PHE A 7 17.01 -3.13 -3.55
C PHE A 7 17.72 -1.77 -3.46
N SER A 8 18.58 -1.45 -4.42
CA SER A 8 19.35 -0.20 -4.43
C SER A 8 18.62 0.97 -5.09
N ARG A 9 17.64 0.70 -5.95
CA ARG A 9 16.89 1.75 -6.68
C ARG A 9 15.74 2.27 -5.84
N ARG A 10 15.95 3.41 -5.16
CA ARG A 10 14.91 4.13 -4.42
C ARG A 10 13.99 4.92 -5.35
N VAL A 11 12.69 4.83 -5.11
CA VAL A 11 11.64 5.58 -5.81
C VAL A 11 10.69 6.16 -4.77
N ASP A 12 10.69 7.48 -4.62
CA ASP A 12 9.74 8.16 -3.72
C ASP A 12 8.44 8.42 -4.48
N VAL A 13 7.34 7.78 -4.04
CA VAL A 13 5.98 7.98 -4.56
C VAL A 13 5.40 9.26 -3.97
N LEU A 14 5.50 9.37 -2.64
CA LEU A 14 5.18 10.57 -1.88
C LEU A 14 6.40 10.89 -1.03
N ARG A 15 7.08 11.98 -1.37
CA ARG A 15 8.25 12.44 -0.60
C ARG A 15 7.79 12.92 0.77
N SER A 16 8.66 12.93 1.78
CA SER A 16 8.52 13.77 2.98
C SER A 16 9.23 15.12 2.76
N SER A 17 8.76 16.24 3.35
CA SER A 17 9.52 17.50 3.32
C SER A 17 10.26 17.65 4.63
N PRO A 18 11.56 18.02 4.61
CA PRO A 18 12.31 18.30 5.84
C PRO A 18 11.77 19.51 6.62
N SER A 19 10.98 20.37 5.96
CA SER A 19 10.39 21.60 6.52
C SER A 19 9.05 21.39 7.22
N ASP A 20 8.47 20.19 7.18
CA ASP A 20 7.14 19.94 7.74
C ASP A 20 7.25 19.71 9.24
N VAL A 21 7.02 20.77 10.02
CA VAL A 21 7.12 20.80 11.49
C VAL A 21 6.23 19.76 12.16
N ASN A 22 5.14 19.37 11.50
CA ASN A 22 4.17 18.37 11.94
C ASN A 22 4.24 17.07 11.14
N GLY A 23 5.17 16.94 10.18
CA GLY A 23 5.47 15.76 9.35
C GLY A 23 4.35 15.33 8.39
N ARG A 24 4.55 15.47 7.09
CA ARG A 24 3.63 14.88 6.09
C ARG A 24 3.76 13.36 5.95
N GLY A 25 2.70 12.71 5.50
CA GLY A 25 2.74 11.32 5.07
C GLY A 25 3.70 11.12 3.90
N TRP A 26 4.33 9.95 3.86
CA TRP A 26 5.33 9.62 2.85
C TRP A 26 5.22 8.16 2.46
N PHE A 27 5.62 7.86 1.24
CA PHE A 27 5.64 6.51 0.69
C PHE A 27 6.76 6.37 -0.31
N ARG A 28 7.58 5.32 -0.18
CA ARG A 28 8.67 5.02 -1.11
C ARG A 28 8.82 3.52 -1.31
N CYS A 29 9.40 3.16 -2.44
CA CYS A 29 9.76 1.80 -2.77
C CYS A 29 11.25 1.70 -3.11
N HIS A 30 11.82 0.55 -2.80
CA HIS A 30 13.12 0.11 -3.26
C HIS A 30 12.90 -1.03 -4.24
N TYR A 31 13.32 -0.85 -5.49
CA TYR A 31 13.16 -1.84 -6.54
C TYR A 31 14.47 -2.58 -6.82
N SER A 32 14.36 -3.88 -7.04
CA SER A 32 15.45 -4.75 -7.47
C SER A 32 15.18 -5.21 -8.90
N GLU A 33 15.96 -4.70 -9.86
CA GLU A 33 15.86 -5.13 -11.27
C GLU A 33 16.17 -6.62 -11.44
N THR A 34 17.11 -7.16 -10.64
CA THR A 34 17.49 -8.58 -10.68
C THR A 34 16.35 -9.49 -10.21
N LEU A 35 15.66 -9.13 -9.13
CA LEU A 35 14.55 -9.92 -8.58
C LEU A 35 13.20 -9.53 -9.19
N ARG A 36 13.19 -8.46 -10.00
CA ARG A 36 11.99 -7.77 -10.49
C ARG A 36 11.01 -7.40 -9.39
N SER A 37 11.46 -7.24 -8.16
CA SER A 37 10.63 -7.13 -6.95
C SER A 37 10.84 -5.77 -6.27
N SER A 38 9.86 -5.36 -5.44
CA SER A 38 9.92 -4.12 -4.67
C SER A 38 9.70 -4.34 -3.18
N VAL A 39 10.41 -3.57 -2.36
CA VAL A 39 10.10 -3.37 -0.94
C VAL A 39 9.62 -1.94 -0.77
N CYS A 40 8.38 -1.77 -0.32
CA CYS A 40 7.76 -0.46 -0.15
C CYS A 40 7.48 -0.18 1.31
N GLU A 41 7.69 1.06 1.72
CA GLU A 41 7.42 1.52 3.07
C GLU A 41 6.80 2.91 3.04
N GLY A 42 5.99 3.19 4.04
CA GLY A 42 5.45 4.53 4.24
C GLY A 42 5.09 4.82 5.67
N GLY A 43 4.96 6.10 5.95
CA GLY A 43 4.62 6.65 7.25
C GLY A 43 3.38 7.52 7.18
N ARG A 44 2.66 7.58 8.31
CA ARG A 44 1.35 8.27 8.43
C ARG A 44 0.33 7.72 7.44
N ILE A 45 0.19 6.40 7.49
CA ILE A 45 -0.80 5.67 6.71
C ILE A 45 -1.86 5.16 7.67
N ARG A 46 -3.12 5.39 7.33
CA ARG A 46 -4.27 4.83 8.02
C ARG A 46 -4.88 3.72 7.17
N MET A 47 -5.20 2.62 7.83
CA MET A 47 -6.06 1.57 7.28
C MET A 47 -7.51 1.87 7.69
N ASP A 48 -8.45 1.80 6.76
CA ASP A 48 -9.89 1.83 7.02
C ASP A 48 -10.45 0.41 6.84
N PRO A 49 -10.68 -0.35 7.93
CA PRO A 49 -11.14 -1.72 7.84
C PRO A 49 -12.53 -1.84 7.23
N THR A 50 -13.36 -0.79 7.29
CA THR A 50 -14.71 -0.81 6.68
C THR A 50 -14.68 -0.86 5.15
N ARG A 51 -13.50 -0.60 4.56
CA ARG A 51 -13.24 -0.63 3.12
C ARG A 51 -12.45 -1.86 2.68
N ILE A 52 -12.22 -2.80 3.58
CA ILE A 52 -11.53 -4.06 3.32
C ILE A 52 -12.55 -5.18 3.51
N LEU A 53 -12.93 -5.82 2.40
CA LEU A 53 -13.84 -6.96 2.43
C LEU A 53 -13.00 -8.23 2.52
N MET A 54 -13.22 -9.04 3.55
CA MET A 54 -12.59 -10.33 3.77
C MET A 54 -13.55 -11.21 4.57
N SER A 55 -13.24 -12.50 4.66
CA SER A 55 -13.87 -13.40 5.62
C SER A 55 -13.70 -12.88 7.05
N ASP A 56 -14.70 -13.10 7.92
CA ASP A 56 -14.58 -12.73 9.33
C ASP A 56 -13.49 -13.56 10.04
N GLY A 57 -13.29 -14.80 9.60
CA GLY A 57 -12.36 -15.74 10.23
C GLY A 57 -12.87 -16.26 11.57
N GLY A 58 -12.42 -17.46 11.96
CA GLY A 58 -12.94 -18.12 13.18
C GLY A 58 -14.36 -18.69 13.04
N GLU A 59 -14.86 -18.76 11.81
CA GLU A 59 -16.12 -19.40 11.44
C GLU A 59 -16.06 -20.92 11.66
N GLY A 60 -17.22 -21.57 11.86
CA GLY A 60 -17.31 -23.02 11.99
C GLY A 60 -16.88 -23.73 10.70
N LEU A 61 -16.33 -24.95 10.83
CA LEU A 61 -15.76 -25.70 9.70
C LEU A 61 -16.79 -25.92 8.59
N GLU A 62 -18.06 -26.13 8.95
CA GLU A 62 -19.17 -26.36 8.02
C GLU A 62 -19.50 -25.12 7.18
N ALA A 63 -19.19 -23.92 7.65
CA ALA A 63 -19.42 -22.66 6.95
C ALA A 63 -18.27 -22.30 5.99
N VAL A 64 -17.08 -22.86 6.20
CA VAL A 64 -15.88 -22.54 5.41
C VAL A 64 -15.49 -23.64 4.41
N ILE A 65 -16.04 -24.85 4.57
CA ILE A 65 -15.70 -25.98 3.71
C ILE A 65 -16.17 -25.74 2.27
N GLY A 66 -15.23 -25.81 1.32
CA GLY A 66 -15.51 -25.66 -0.11
C GLY A 66 -15.38 -24.23 -0.66
N ARG A 67 -15.01 -23.25 0.17
CA ARG A 67 -14.64 -21.90 -0.29
C ARG A 67 -13.29 -21.92 -1.00
N GLY A 68 -13.16 -21.18 -2.08
CA GLY A 68 -11.89 -20.96 -2.77
C GLY A 68 -10.94 -20.08 -1.93
N GLU A 69 -9.63 -20.21 -2.15
CA GLU A 69 -8.63 -19.34 -1.52
C GLU A 69 -8.92 -17.86 -1.81
N GLU A 70 -9.33 -17.55 -3.04
CA GLU A 70 -9.71 -16.23 -3.49
C GLU A 70 -10.89 -15.60 -2.74
N GLU A 71 -11.75 -16.40 -2.13
CA GLU A 71 -12.89 -15.95 -1.32
C GLU A 71 -12.47 -15.58 0.11
N GLU A 72 -11.31 -16.05 0.56
CA GLU A 72 -10.71 -15.70 1.85
C GLU A 72 -9.80 -14.48 1.74
N LEU A 73 -9.32 -14.17 0.53
CA LEU A 73 -8.39 -13.07 0.31
C LEU A 73 -9.07 -11.69 0.43
N PRO A 74 -8.37 -10.69 1.01
CA PRO A 74 -8.91 -9.35 1.13
C PRO A 74 -9.13 -8.66 -0.22
N ARG A 75 -10.29 -8.03 -0.35
CA ARG A 75 -10.64 -7.14 -1.45
C ARG A 75 -10.66 -5.70 -0.94
N TYR A 76 -9.77 -4.88 -1.50
CA TYR A 76 -9.56 -3.51 -1.09
C TYR A 76 -10.39 -2.54 -1.94
N GLN A 77 -11.22 -1.73 -1.30
CA GLN A 77 -11.88 -0.60 -1.96
C GLN A 77 -10.99 0.64 -1.93
N LEU A 78 -11.19 1.58 -2.86
CA LEU A 78 -10.45 2.85 -2.85
C LEU A 78 -10.56 3.55 -1.49
N GLY A 79 -9.40 3.94 -0.95
CA GLY A 79 -9.28 4.55 0.37
C GLY A 79 -9.26 3.56 1.52
N ALA A 80 -9.16 2.24 1.28
CA ALA A 80 -8.82 1.26 2.31
C ALA A 80 -7.50 1.58 3.00
N PHE A 81 -6.58 2.23 2.28
CA PHE A 81 -5.38 2.83 2.83
C PHE A 81 -5.31 4.31 2.46
N GLN A 82 -4.95 5.15 3.43
CA GLN A 82 -4.99 6.60 3.31
C GLN A 82 -3.68 7.20 3.82
N ILE A 83 -3.09 8.10 3.06
CA ILE A 83 -1.81 8.73 3.39
C ILE A 83 -2.06 10.22 3.68
N ASP A 84 -1.55 10.67 4.82
CA ASP A 84 -1.70 12.05 5.30
C ASP A 84 -1.03 13.07 4.37
N SER A 85 -1.81 13.97 3.76
CA SER A 85 -1.29 15.20 3.15
C SER A 85 -1.46 16.36 4.12
N GLU A 86 -0.36 16.79 4.73
CA GLU A 86 -0.35 18.05 5.44
C GLU A 86 -0.14 19.21 4.45
N GLY A 87 -1.14 20.09 4.32
CA GLY A 87 -0.97 21.51 3.98
C GLY A 87 -0.34 21.90 2.63
N GLY A 88 -0.39 21.07 1.59
CA GLY A 88 0.14 21.43 0.27
C GLY A 88 -0.83 21.13 -0.86
N ASP A 89 -1.06 22.12 -1.72
CA ASP A 89 -1.86 22.14 -2.98
C ASP A 89 -1.50 21.06 -4.03
N GLY A 90 -0.75 20.02 -3.68
CA GLY A 90 -0.06 19.13 -4.62
C GLY A 90 -0.68 17.75 -4.85
N GLY A 91 -1.76 17.39 -4.16
CA GLY A 91 -2.47 16.14 -4.40
C GLY A 91 -3.91 16.31 -3.95
N GLY A 92 -4.84 16.37 -4.91
CA GLY A 92 -6.24 16.61 -4.61
C GLY A 92 -6.75 15.60 -3.59
N ASP A 93 -7.52 16.07 -2.61
CA ASP A 93 -8.20 15.21 -1.66
C ASP A 93 -8.92 14.07 -2.41
N GLY A 94 -8.59 12.83 -2.08
CA GLY A 94 -9.13 11.65 -2.74
C GLY A 94 -8.42 11.17 -4.01
N GLN A 95 -7.29 11.77 -4.42
CA GLN A 95 -6.48 11.27 -5.52
C GLN A 95 -5.77 9.96 -5.12
N LYS A 96 -5.69 9.00 -6.07
CA LYS A 96 -4.88 7.79 -5.91
C LYS A 96 -3.42 8.17 -5.62
N ALA A 97 -2.81 7.50 -4.65
CA ALA A 97 -1.42 7.76 -4.28
C ALA A 97 -0.42 7.32 -5.37
N MET A 98 -0.81 6.35 -6.20
CA MET A 98 0.00 5.78 -7.28
C MET A 98 -0.83 5.73 -8.56
N ASP A 99 -0.19 6.04 -9.69
CA ASP A 99 -0.78 5.82 -11.00
C ASP A 99 -0.51 4.39 -11.51
N GLU A 100 -1.22 4.02 -12.57
CA GLU A 100 -1.11 2.69 -13.19
C GLU A 100 0.30 2.42 -13.75
N GLY A 101 1.00 3.44 -14.25
CA GLY A 101 2.36 3.31 -14.79
C GLY A 101 3.38 2.99 -13.70
N PHE A 102 3.22 3.55 -12.51
CA PHE A 102 4.01 3.21 -11.33
C PHE A 102 3.78 1.75 -10.92
N LEU A 103 2.50 1.35 -10.81
CA LEU A 103 2.13 -0.02 -10.43
C LEU A 103 2.69 -1.03 -11.42
N GLU A 104 2.58 -0.78 -12.73
CA GLU A 104 3.07 -1.72 -13.73
C GLU A 104 4.59 -1.88 -13.71
N LYS A 105 5.31 -0.80 -13.39
CA LYS A 105 6.76 -0.80 -13.39
C LYS A 105 7.37 -1.36 -12.12
N TYR A 106 6.76 -1.11 -10.96
CA TYR A 106 7.36 -1.40 -9.65
C TYR A 106 6.59 -2.44 -8.84
N VAL A 107 5.34 -2.72 -9.21
CA VAL A 107 4.49 -3.76 -8.63
C VAL A 107 3.80 -4.55 -9.75
N PRO A 108 4.55 -5.14 -10.72
CA PRO A 108 3.93 -5.81 -11.86
C PRO A 108 2.99 -6.94 -11.41
N HIS A 109 2.02 -7.29 -12.25
CA HIS A 109 1.24 -8.50 -12.03
C HIS A 109 2.18 -9.73 -12.06
N GLY A 110 2.38 -10.40 -10.92
CA GLY A 110 3.06 -11.69 -10.82
C GLY A 110 2.21 -12.89 -11.26
N ALA A 111 2.71 -14.10 -10.96
CA ALA A 111 2.13 -15.36 -11.44
C ALA A 111 0.83 -15.80 -10.73
N VAL A 112 0.52 -15.24 -9.55
CA VAL A 112 -0.72 -15.51 -8.81
C VAL A 112 -1.86 -14.71 -9.44
N GLN A 113 -3.00 -15.34 -9.73
CA GLN A 113 -4.12 -14.70 -10.43
C GLN A 113 -4.70 -13.49 -9.66
N TYR A 114 -4.57 -13.46 -8.33
CA TYR A 114 -4.98 -12.36 -7.46
C TYR A 114 -3.79 -11.76 -6.71
N HIS A 115 -3.41 -10.53 -7.06
CA HIS A 115 -2.36 -9.76 -6.38
C HIS A 115 -2.96 -8.88 -5.29
N THR A 116 -3.25 -9.45 -4.13
CA THR A 116 -3.78 -8.69 -2.97
C THR A 116 -2.89 -7.49 -2.64
N MET A 117 -1.58 -7.61 -2.78
CA MET A 117 -0.64 -6.50 -2.55
C MET A 117 -0.70 -5.40 -3.61
N ARG A 118 -0.89 -5.74 -4.89
CA ARG A 118 -1.08 -4.71 -5.93
C ARG A 118 -2.41 -3.99 -5.74
N ALA A 119 -3.49 -4.74 -5.48
CA ALA A 119 -4.80 -4.18 -5.19
C ALA A 119 -4.80 -3.30 -3.92
N LEU A 120 -4.03 -3.70 -2.90
CA LEU A 120 -3.78 -2.88 -1.73
C LEU A 120 -3.14 -1.55 -2.11
N MET A 121 -2.03 -1.58 -2.86
CA MET A 121 -1.31 -0.37 -3.27
C MET A 121 -2.16 0.52 -4.17
N GLU A 122 -2.98 -0.07 -5.04
CA GLU A 122 -3.94 0.66 -5.87
C GLU A 122 -5.05 1.34 -5.03
N SER A 123 -5.45 0.72 -3.92
CA SER A 123 -6.45 1.30 -3.02
C SER A 123 -5.96 2.52 -2.24
N MET A 124 -4.64 2.77 -2.23
CA MET A 124 -4.05 3.88 -1.49
C MET A 124 -4.47 5.23 -2.09
N ARG A 125 -4.95 6.12 -1.24
CA ARG A 125 -5.26 7.51 -1.62
C ARG A 125 -4.62 8.51 -0.68
N VAL A 126 -4.40 9.72 -1.16
CA VAL A 126 -3.97 10.84 -0.34
C VAL A 126 -5.19 11.55 0.23
N VAL A 127 -5.16 11.89 1.52
CA VAL A 127 -6.27 12.55 2.23
C VAL A 127 -5.79 13.73 3.06
N GLY A 128 -6.66 14.72 3.25
CA GLY A 128 -6.41 15.86 4.13
C GLY A 128 -6.15 15.43 5.58
N HIS A 129 -5.31 16.18 6.28
CA HIS A 129 -4.89 15.90 7.65
C HIS A 129 -6.08 15.75 8.62
N GLU A 130 -7.14 16.54 8.42
CA GLU A 130 -8.36 16.51 9.22
C GLU A 130 -9.16 15.21 9.12
N GLN A 131 -8.92 14.38 8.09
CA GLN A 131 -9.61 13.11 7.89
C GLN A 131 -8.93 11.95 8.65
N LEU A 132 -7.75 12.18 9.22
CA LEU A 132 -6.93 11.17 9.88
C LEU A 132 -6.90 11.37 11.40
N ASP A 133 -8.05 11.18 12.05
CA ASP A 133 -8.14 11.23 13.51
C ASP A 133 -7.49 9.98 14.18
N CYS A 134 -6.77 10.19 15.28
CA CYS A 134 -5.59 9.41 15.66
C CYS A 134 -5.85 8.14 16.48
N THR A 135 -5.62 6.97 15.86
CA THR A 135 -5.11 5.73 16.51
C THR A 135 -3.92 5.09 15.76
N GLN A 136 -3.29 5.86 14.86
CA GLN A 136 -2.06 5.66 14.06
C GLN A 136 -1.35 4.29 14.05
N VAL A 137 -1.26 3.70 12.86
CA VAL A 137 -0.13 2.84 12.44
C VAL A 137 1.02 3.76 12.02
N ARG A 138 2.13 3.74 12.77
CA ARG A 138 3.26 4.65 12.54
C ARG A 138 4.13 4.26 11.33
N TYR A 139 4.14 2.98 11.00
CA TYR A 139 4.96 2.40 9.93
C TYR A 139 4.23 1.25 9.28
N LEU A 140 4.20 1.24 7.95
CA LEU A 140 3.65 0.16 7.15
C LEU A 140 4.73 -0.25 6.14
N ALA A 141 5.12 -1.52 6.19
CA ALA A 141 6.12 -2.09 5.28
C ALA A 141 5.48 -3.23 4.49
N PHE A 142 5.63 -3.17 3.17
CA PHE A 142 5.19 -4.20 2.24
C PHE A 142 6.41 -4.77 1.55
N MET A 143 6.54 -6.08 1.59
CA MET A 143 7.52 -6.81 0.81
C MET A 143 6.80 -7.48 -0.34
N TYR A 144 7.11 -7.09 -1.57
CA TYR A 144 6.56 -7.70 -2.77
C TYR A 144 7.60 -8.64 -3.35
N LEU A 145 7.36 -9.96 -3.28
CA LEU A 145 8.23 -10.98 -3.88
C LEU A 145 7.50 -11.59 -5.09
N PHE A 146 8.24 -11.81 -6.18
CA PHE A 146 7.80 -12.59 -7.33
C PHE A 146 8.16 -14.07 -7.15
#